data_AF-A0A6L7Z3W9-F1
#
_entry.id   AF-A0A6L7Z3W9-F1
#
_cell.length_a   1.000
_cell.length_b   1.000
_cell.length_c   1.000
_cell.angle_alpha   90.00
_cell.angle_beta   90.00
_cell.angle_gamma   90.00
#
_symmetry.space_group_name_H-M   'P 1'
#
loop_
_entity.id
_entity.type
_entity.pdbx_description
1 polymer ?
#
loop_
_entity_poly.entity_id
_entity_poly.type
_entity_poly.pdbx_seq_one_letter_code
_entity_poly.pdbx_strand_id
1 'polypeptide(L)' 'MDPVCGMTVAVEGSPSFTYKDQTLHFCCPGCRARFEADPAAYV' A
#
# COMPACT_ATOMS: atom_id res chain seq x y z
N MET A 1 -6.20 -5.04 0.99
CA MET A 1 -6.84 -3.83 1.53
C MET A 1 -5.76 -2.78 1.63
N ASP A 2 -6.02 -1.57 1.16
CA ASP A 2 -5.05 -0.47 1.13
C ASP A 2 -4.88 0.09 2.56
N PRO A 3 -3.66 0.09 3.14
CA PRO A 3 -3.45 0.53 4.53
C PRO A 3 -3.55 2.04 4.71
N VAL A 4 -3.54 2.82 3.62
CA VAL A 4 -3.61 4.30 3.65
C VAL A 4 -5.05 4.80 3.64
N CYS A 5 -5.91 4.19 2.84
CA CYS A 5 -7.31 4.64 2.65
C CYS A 5 -8.37 3.61 3.07
N GLY A 6 -7.99 2.37 3.40
CA GLY A 6 -8.90 1.31 3.81
C GLY A 6 -9.74 0.72 2.66
N MET A 7 -9.47 1.08 1.40
CA MET A 7 -10.19 0.50 0.27
C MET A 7 -9.77 -0.95 0.00
N THR A 8 -10.74 -1.78 -0.41
CA THR A 8 -10.45 -3.10 -0.95
C THR A 8 -9.80 -2.95 -2.32
N VAL A 9 -8.56 -3.42 -2.42
CA VAL A 9 -7.72 -3.36 -3.62
C VAL A 9 -7.48 -4.77 -4.13
N ALA A 10 -7.61 -4.96 -5.44
CA ALA A 10 -7.27 -6.20 -6.11
C ALA A 10 -5.74 -6.39 -6.15
N VAL A 11 -5.25 -7.59 -5.87
CA VAL A 11 -3.80 -7.90 -5.85
C VAL A 11 -3.21 -7.82 -7.26
N GLU A 12 -3.96 -8.27 -8.27
CA GLU A 12 -3.55 -8.24 -9.67
C GLU A 12 -3.60 -6.83 -10.26
N GLY A 13 -2.48 -6.38 -10.82
CA GLY A 13 -2.37 -5.10 -11.55
C GLY A 13 -2.30 -3.84 -10.68
N SER A 14 -2.53 -3.96 -9.37
CA SER A 14 -2.42 -2.83 -8.45
C SER A 14 -0.97 -2.55 -8.04
N PRO A 15 -0.61 -1.28 -7.81
CA PRO A 15 0.72 -0.95 -7.28
C PRO A 15 0.94 -1.65 -5.94
N SER A 16 2.04 -2.38 -5.84
CA SER A 16 2.46 -3.07 -4.62
C SER A 16 3.78 -2.53 -4.10
N PHE A 17 4.02 -2.72 -2.80
CA PHE A 17 5.27 -2.37 -2.14
C PHE A 17 5.60 -3.43 -1.09
N THR A 18 6.84 -3.91 -1.10
CA THR A 18 7.30 -4.89 -0.11
C THR A 18 7.92 -4.16 1.07
N TYR A 19 7.32 -4.31 2.25
CA TYR A 19 7.79 -3.72 3.51
C TYR A 19 7.84 -4.79 4.60
N LYS A 20 9.01 -4.97 5.25
CA LYS A 20 9.22 -5.98 6.32
C LYS A 20 8.70 -7.38 5.94
N ASP A 21 9.09 -7.88 4.77
CA ASP A 21 8.65 -9.18 4.22
C ASP A 21 7.14 -9.31 3.94
N GLN A 22 6.38 -8.21 4.02
CA GLN A 22 4.97 -8.17 3.65
C GLN A 22 4.78 -7.37 2.36
N THR A 23 4.10 -7.97 1.38
CA THR A 23 3.69 -7.27 0.17
C THR A 23 2.37 -6.55 0.44
N LEU A 24 2.42 -5.23 0.44
CA LEU A 24 1.25 -4.36 0.59
C LEU A 24 0.75 -3.94 -0.78
N HIS A 25 -0.56 -3.87 -0.93
CA HIS A 25 -1.23 -3.47 -2.16
C HIS A 25 -1.92 -2.13 -1.97
N PHE A 26 -1.76 -1.24 -2.95
CA PHE A 26 -2.29 0.11 -2.89
C PHE A 26 -3.34 0.33 -3.97
N CYS A 27 -4.41 1.03 -3.64
CA CYS A 27 -5.49 1.31 -4.60
C CYS A 27 -5.03 2.25 -5.73
N CYS A 28 -4.00 3.07 -5.48
CA CYS A 28 -3.47 4.02 -6.44
C CYS A 28 -2.00 4.33 -6.14
N PRO A 29 -1.24 4.86 -7.12
CA PRO A 29 0.16 5.24 -6.91
C PRO A 29 0.32 6.34 -5.85
N GLY A 30 -0.70 7.18 -5.63
CA GLY A 30 -0.69 8.19 -4.57
C GLY A 30 -0.69 7.58 -3.16
N CYS A 31 -1.47 6.52 -2.93
CA CYS A 31 -1.43 5.78 -1.65
C CYS A 31 -0.07 5.11 -1.46
N ARG A 32 0.50 4.51 -2.52
CA ARG A 32 1.86 3.95 -2.46
C ARG A 32 2.88 5.01 -2.05
N ALA A 33 2.84 6.20 -2.66
CA ALA A 33 3.79 7.28 -2.34
C ALA A 33 3.65 7.78 -0.89
N ARG A 34 2.42 7.89 -0.36
CA ARG A 34 2.19 8.25 1.05
C ARG A 34 2.70 7.19 2.00
N PHE A 35 2.49 5.92 1.67
CA PHE A 35 3.02 4.80 2.43
C PHE A 35 4.55 4.74 2.37
N GLU A 36 5.15 5.00 1.21
CA GLU A 36 6.61 5.04 1.03
C GLU A 36 7.25 6.19 1.84
N ALA A 37 6.53 7.31 2.01
CA ALA A 37 6.99 8.45 2.79
C ALA A 37 7.02 8.18 4.31
N ASP A 38 6.03 7.48 4.85
CA ASP A 38 6.02 7.07 6.26
C ASP A 38 5.34 5.71 6.45
N PRO A 39 6.04 4.59 6.16
CA PRO A 39 5.43 3.27 6.23
C PRO A 39 5.13 2.87 7.68
N ALA A 40 5.85 3.43 8.65
CA ALA A 40 5.66 3.12 10.07
C ALA A 40 4.32 3.63 10.64
N ALA A 41 3.75 4.71 10.10
CA ALA A 41 2.44 5.23 10.51
C ALA A 41 1.25 4.39 10.00
N TYR A 42 1.45 3.52 9.02
CA TYR A 42 0.38 2.76 8.35
C TYR A 42 0.45 1.24 8.58
N VAL A 43 1.46 0.75 9.31
CA VAL A 43 1.67 -0.68 9.63
C VAL A 43 1.32 -1.05 11.06
#